data_AF-A0AAE9SQ47-F1
#
_entry.id   AF-A0AAE9SQ47-F1
#
_cell.length_a   1.000
_cell.length_b   1.000
_cell.length_c   1.000
_cell.angle_alpha   90.00
_cell.angle_beta   90.00
_cell.angle_gamma   90.00
#
_symmetry.space_group_name_H-M   'P 1'
#
loop_
_entity.id
_entity.type
_entity.pdbx_description
1 polymer ?
#
loop_
_entity_poly.entity_id
_entity_poly.type
_entity_poly.pdbx_seq_one_letter_code
_entity_poly.pdbx_strand_id
1 'polypeptide(L)'
;MKKIALSIACLMASNQANADVRLDFPFQKKFEVYEISGNSVEEIEHSFNSRPDFLVNEGFDGYTAWKYDFHKHDDSCEIHEFEVEVTYTLPKFEMSRTSAESAEEFRPYLEKLYRHEQTHCALAVKSMHEMYLAFKRGQRGGCSSANDSVIELEGDLVEINALFDVYTSHGEIELAESPFGEEPYLKVCEIPFAPVSPRI
;
A
#
# COMPACT_ATOMS: atom_id res chain seq x y z
N MET A 1 -42.96 42.70 20.32
CA MET A 1 -42.57 42.07 19.04
C MET A 1 -41.29 41.26 19.28
N LYS A 2 -41.38 39.93 19.31
CA LYS A 2 -40.22 39.03 19.48
C LYS A 2 -39.59 38.78 18.10
N LYS A 3 -38.29 39.08 17.95
CA LYS A 3 -37.51 38.71 16.76
C LYS A 3 -36.94 37.30 17.01
N ILE A 4 -37.35 36.34 16.19
CA ILE A 4 -36.76 34.99 16.16
C ILE A 4 -35.73 35.02 15.03
N ALA A 5 -34.45 34.90 15.38
CA ALA A 5 -33.39 34.65 14.43
C ALA A 5 -33.32 33.15 14.16
N LEU A 6 -33.64 32.71 12.93
CA LEU A 6 -33.32 31.37 12.47
C LEU A 6 -31.87 31.37 12.00
N SER A 7 -30.97 30.75 12.77
CA SER A 7 -29.67 30.32 12.27
C SER A 7 -29.86 29.01 11.51
N ILE A 8 -29.73 29.07 10.18
CA ILE A 8 -29.62 27.89 9.33
C ILE A 8 -28.16 27.43 9.41
N ALA A 9 -27.90 26.43 10.24
CA ALA A 9 -26.64 25.71 10.24
C ALA A 9 -26.62 24.80 9.00
N CYS A 10 -25.89 25.22 7.97
CA CYS A 10 -25.63 24.40 6.79
C CYS A 10 -24.58 23.35 7.18
N LEU A 11 -25.02 22.15 7.57
CA LEU A 11 -24.17 20.98 7.71
C LEU A 11 -23.75 20.54 6.31
N MET A 12 -22.59 21.01 5.87
CA MET A 12 -21.89 20.48 4.70
C MET A 12 -21.32 19.12 5.10
N ALA A 13 -22.15 18.07 5.02
CA ALA A 13 -21.66 16.70 5.07
C ALA A 13 -20.95 16.44 3.72
N SER A 14 -19.63 16.58 3.72
CA SER A 14 -18.78 16.08 2.65
C SER A 14 -18.85 14.56 2.65
N ASN A 15 -19.82 14.01 1.92
CA ASN A 15 -19.77 12.63 1.46
C ASN A 15 -18.60 12.52 0.48
N GLN A 16 -17.39 12.30 0.99
CA GLN A 16 -16.35 11.66 0.20
C GLN A 16 -16.81 10.21 0.02
N ALA A 17 -17.65 9.98 -0.98
CA ALA A 17 -17.79 8.65 -1.54
C ALA A 17 -16.41 8.31 -2.10
N ASN A 18 -15.64 7.48 -1.39
CA ASN A 18 -14.46 6.85 -1.94
C ASN A 18 -14.95 5.99 -3.11
N ALA A 19 -14.90 6.55 -4.31
CA ALA A 19 -15.16 5.80 -5.52
C ALA A 19 -14.06 4.73 -5.59
N ASP A 20 -14.47 3.46 -5.61
CA ASP A 20 -13.53 2.35 -5.79
C ASP A 20 -12.72 2.62 -7.06
N VAL A 21 -11.39 2.75 -6.90
CA VAL A 21 -10.50 2.92 -8.03
C VAL A 21 -10.57 1.67 -8.89
N ARG A 22 -10.98 1.85 -10.14
CA ARG A 22 -10.94 0.80 -11.16
C ARG A 22 -9.66 0.96 -11.95
N LEU A 23 -8.79 -0.05 -11.88
CA LEU A 23 -7.64 -0.16 -12.75
C LEU A 23 -8.09 -0.72 -14.11
N ASP A 24 -7.69 -0.05 -15.19
CA ASP A 24 -7.98 -0.47 -16.57
C ASP A 24 -6.81 -1.28 -17.17
N PHE A 25 -6.00 -1.88 -16.32
CA PHE A 25 -4.86 -2.74 -16.67
C PHE A 25 -4.74 -3.93 -15.69
N PRO A 26 -4.13 -5.06 -16.10
CA PRO A 26 -3.83 -6.18 -15.22
C PRO A 26 -3.03 -5.79 -13.98
N PHE A 27 -3.56 -6.14 -12.81
CA PHE A 27 -2.90 -5.97 -11.52
C PHE A 27 -2.94 -7.28 -10.73
N GLN A 28 -1.78 -7.72 -10.24
CA GLN A 28 -1.64 -8.95 -9.47
C GLN A 28 -0.97 -8.70 -8.11
N LYS A 29 -1.40 -9.44 -7.09
CA LYS A 29 -0.80 -9.47 -5.75
C LYS A 29 -0.26 -10.86 -5.47
N LYS A 30 0.97 -10.95 -5.01
CA LYS A 30 1.63 -12.15 -4.49
C LYS A 30 1.93 -12.00 -3.01
N PHE A 31 1.91 -13.11 -2.29
CA PHE A 31 2.15 -13.13 -0.85
C PHE A 31 3.19 -14.20 -0.53
N GLU A 32 4.33 -13.77 -0.01
CA GLU A 32 5.41 -14.60 0.51
C GLU A 32 5.38 -14.51 2.03
N VAL A 33 4.67 -15.46 2.64
CA VAL A 33 4.44 -15.44 4.09
C VAL A 33 5.46 -16.33 4.78
N TYR A 34 6.08 -15.80 5.85
CA TYR A 34 6.93 -16.57 6.75
C TYR A 34 6.29 -16.65 8.15
N GLU A 35 6.55 -17.74 8.85
CA GLU A 35 5.88 -18.06 10.11
C GLU A 35 6.68 -17.55 11.31
N ILE A 36 6.00 -16.85 12.22
CA ILE A 36 6.53 -16.44 13.52
C ILE A 36 5.77 -17.16 14.64
N SER A 37 6.44 -17.43 15.76
CA SER A 37 5.85 -18.18 16.87
C SER A 37 6.53 -17.91 18.20
N GLY A 38 5.80 -18.05 19.30
CA GLY A 38 6.38 -17.95 20.64
C GLY A 38 5.32 -17.79 21.73
N ASN A 39 5.74 -17.97 22.98
CA ASN A 39 4.89 -17.85 24.17
C ASN A 39 5.37 -16.75 25.13
N SER A 40 6.36 -15.96 24.72
CA SER A 40 6.79 -14.72 25.36
C SER A 40 7.22 -13.70 24.30
N VAL A 41 7.42 -12.46 24.71
CA VAL A 41 7.95 -11.39 23.86
C VAL A 41 9.29 -11.79 23.26
N GLU A 42 10.21 -12.30 24.07
CA GLU A 42 11.55 -12.68 23.64
C GLU A 42 11.54 -13.85 22.64
N GLU A 43 10.64 -14.83 22.83
CA GLU A 43 10.48 -15.94 21.89
C GLU A 43 9.95 -15.47 20.54
N ILE A 44 8.96 -14.57 20.54
CA ILE A 44 8.38 -14.01 19.32
C ILE A 44 9.41 -13.16 18.58
N GLU A 45 10.10 -12.24 19.27
CA GLU A 45 11.19 -11.44 18.68
C GLU A 45 12.28 -12.33 18.08
N HIS A 46 12.67 -13.40 18.77
CA HIS A 46 13.64 -14.34 18.25
C HIS A 46 13.14 -15.08 16.99
N SER A 47 11.84 -15.35 16.90
CA SER A 47 11.25 -16.05 15.76
C SER A 47 11.28 -15.24 14.45
N PHE A 48 11.41 -13.91 14.52
CA PHE A 48 11.65 -13.08 13.33
C PHE A 48 12.99 -13.37 12.64
N ASN A 49 13.93 -14.02 13.31
CA ASN A 49 15.18 -14.49 12.66
C ASN A 49 14.94 -15.58 11.61
N SER A 50 13.72 -16.12 11.49
CA SER A 50 13.32 -17.03 10.42
C SER A 50 12.97 -16.33 9.10
N ARG A 51 12.89 -14.98 9.10
CA ARG A 51 12.58 -14.19 7.91
C ARG A 51 13.64 -14.35 6.82
N PRO A 52 13.30 -14.13 5.54
CA PRO A 52 14.26 -14.16 4.44
C PRO A 52 15.50 -13.28 4.66
N ASP A 53 16.67 -13.73 4.19
CA ASP A 53 17.97 -13.06 4.39
C ASP A 53 17.97 -11.58 3.96
N PHE A 54 17.24 -11.24 2.89
CA PHE A 54 17.18 -9.85 2.43
C PHE A 54 16.50 -8.93 3.44
N LEU A 55 15.44 -9.39 4.13
CA LEU A 55 14.81 -8.64 5.21
C LEU A 55 15.75 -8.50 6.41
N VAL A 56 16.54 -9.53 6.71
CA VAL A 56 17.57 -9.46 7.76
C VAL A 56 18.59 -8.36 7.45
N ASN A 57 19.08 -8.31 6.22
CA ASN A 57 20.12 -7.36 5.81
C ASN A 57 19.63 -5.90 5.82
N GLU A 58 18.36 -5.68 5.45
CA GLU A 58 17.75 -4.35 5.46
C GLU A 58 17.18 -3.96 6.84
N GLY A 59 17.09 -4.91 7.78
CA GLY A 59 16.53 -4.68 9.11
C GLY A 59 15.02 -4.54 9.12
N PHE A 60 14.33 -5.18 8.17
CA PHE A 60 12.88 -5.13 8.02
C PHE A 60 12.20 -6.39 8.54
N ASP A 61 10.96 -6.22 9.02
CA ASP A 61 10.09 -7.32 9.43
C ASP A 61 8.98 -7.60 8.41
N GLY A 62 8.72 -6.68 7.49
CA GLY A 62 7.85 -6.84 6.32
C GLY A 62 8.46 -6.11 5.12
N TYR A 63 8.00 -6.43 3.91
CA TYR A 63 8.43 -5.69 2.73
C TYR A 63 7.43 -5.83 1.59
N THR A 64 7.28 -4.75 0.82
CA THR A 64 6.44 -4.70 -0.36
C THR A 64 7.28 -4.35 -1.58
N ALA A 65 7.43 -5.32 -2.48
CA ALA A 65 8.09 -5.14 -3.77
C ALA A 65 7.05 -4.91 -4.87
N TRP A 66 7.40 -4.14 -5.90
CA TRP A 66 6.61 -4.01 -7.11
C TRP A 66 7.44 -4.27 -8.37
N LYS A 67 6.77 -4.79 -9.38
CA LYS A 67 7.28 -4.96 -10.75
C LYS A 67 6.21 -4.49 -11.71
N TYR A 68 6.64 -3.87 -12.79
CA TYR A 68 5.75 -3.45 -13.85
C TYR A 68 6.42 -3.66 -15.20
N ASP A 69 5.60 -3.88 -16.22
CA ASP A 69 6.02 -3.89 -17.61
C ASP A 69 4.97 -3.11 -18.41
N PHE A 70 5.42 -2.27 -19.33
CA PHE A 70 4.54 -1.65 -20.29
C PHE A 70 5.23 -1.51 -21.64
N HIS A 71 4.45 -1.72 -22.69
CA HIS A 71 4.89 -1.53 -24.06
C HIS A 71 3.91 -0.62 -24.78
N LYS A 72 4.43 0.44 -25.39
CA LYS A 72 3.65 1.43 -26.12
C LYS A 72 4.34 1.83 -27.42
N HIS A 73 3.55 2.31 -28.38
CA HIS A 73 4.09 2.94 -29.58
C HIS A 73 4.68 4.32 -29.26
N ASP A 74 5.88 4.61 -29.77
CA ASP A 74 6.64 5.81 -29.35
C ASP A 74 6.02 7.14 -29.74
N ASP A 75 5.46 7.25 -30.94
CA ASP A 75 4.85 8.50 -31.42
C ASP A 75 3.38 8.69 -31.02
N SER A 76 2.62 7.59 -30.88
CA SER A 76 1.18 7.64 -30.64
C SER A 76 0.81 7.33 -29.19
N CYS A 77 1.73 6.81 -28.37
CA CYS A 77 1.46 6.32 -27.01
C CYS A 77 0.38 5.23 -26.95
N GLU A 78 0.08 4.57 -28.07
CA GLU A 78 -0.82 3.42 -28.09
C GLU A 78 -0.24 2.33 -27.20
N ILE A 79 -0.98 1.95 -26.15
CA ILE A 79 -0.55 0.95 -25.17
C ILE A 79 -0.89 -0.43 -25.73
N HIS A 80 0.12 -1.27 -25.88
CA HIS A 80 -0.02 -2.68 -26.26
C HIS A 80 -0.03 -3.59 -25.04
N GLU A 81 0.71 -3.21 -24.00
CA GLU A 81 0.86 -3.95 -22.75
C GLU A 81 1.06 -2.96 -21.59
N PHE A 82 0.46 -3.26 -20.45
CA PHE A 82 0.65 -2.52 -19.20
C PHE A 82 0.25 -3.45 -18.06
N GLU A 83 1.21 -3.95 -17.29
CA GLU A 83 0.95 -4.91 -16.22
C GLU A 83 1.70 -4.50 -14.95
N VAL A 84 1.06 -4.72 -13.81
CA VAL A 84 1.65 -4.41 -12.50
C VAL A 84 1.49 -5.61 -11.58
N GLU A 85 2.58 -5.99 -10.91
CA GLU A 85 2.64 -7.02 -9.90
C GLU A 85 3.21 -6.44 -8.60
N VAL A 86 2.53 -6.69 -7.49
CA VAL A 86 3.03 -6.38 -6.14
C VAL A 86 3.23 -7.67 -5.38
N THR A 87 4.37 -7.80 -4.70
CA THR A 87 4.69 -8.93 -3.83
C THR A 87 4.87 -8.45 -2.41
N TYR A 88 4.05 -8.97 -1.51
CA TYR A 88 4.17 -8.75 -0.07
C TYR A 88 4.99 -9.87 0.55
N THR A 89 6.02 -9.54 1.31
CA THR A 89 6.72 -10.47 2.19
C THR A 89 6.34 -10.15 3.63
N LEU A 90 5.60 -11.05 4.29
CA LEU A 90 4.93 -10.73 5.56
C LEU A 90 5.07 -11.84 6.61
N PRO A 91 5.23 -11.50 7.90
CA PRO A 91 5.16 -12.45 9.00
C PRO A 91 3.71 -12.86 9.26
N LYS A 92 3.49 -14.10 9.68
CA LYS A 92 2.19 -14.58 10.17
C LYS A 92 2.38 -15.54 11.34
N PHE A 93 1.49 -15.47 12.33
CA PHE A 93 1.59 -16.37 13.47
C PHE A 93 1.26 -17.82 13.12
N GLU A 94 2.16 -18.72 13.52
CA GLU A 94 1.89 -20.15 13.65
C GLU A 94 1.13 -20.41 14.96
N MET A 95 -0.21 -20.40 14.89
CA MET A 95 -1.07 -20.51 16.08
C MET A 95 -0.96 -21.86 16.81
N SER A 96 -0.46 -22.92 16.17
CA SER A 96 -0.20 -24.21 16.82
C SER A 96 0.93 -24.16 17.86
N ARG A 97 1.80 -23.14 17.79
CA ARG A 97 2.99 -23.01 18.64
C ARG A 97 3.05 -21.69 19.41
N THR A 98 2.01 -20.88 19.30
CA THR A 98 1.91 -19.55 19.90
C THR A 98 0.72 -19.53 20.83
N SER A 99 0.93 -19.10 22.08
CA SER A 99 -0.18 -18.90 23.00
C SER A 99 -1.11 -17.80 22.48
N ALA A 100 -2.41 -17.94 22.76
CA ALA A 100 -3.38 -16.91 22.37
C ALA A 100 -3.13 -15.58 23.09
N GLU A 101 -2.48 -15.58 24.26
CA GLU A 101 -2.13 -14.35 24.99
C GLU A 101 -1.01 -13.61 24.26
N SER A 102 0.10 -14.29 23.97
CA SER A 102 1.26 -13.72 23.27
C SER A 102 0.91 -13.25 21.86
N ALA A 103 0.07 -14.00 21.13
CA ALA A 103 -0.40 -13.59 19.80
C ALA A 103 -1.24 -12.30 19.85
N GLU A 104 -2.10 -12.14 20.86
CA GLU A 104 -2.89 -10.91 21.03
C GLU A 104 -2.05 -9.72 21.49
N GLU A 105 -0.98 -9.95 22.27
CA GLU A 105 -0.04 -8.90 22.67
C GLU A 105 0.68 -8.29 21.47
N PHE A 106 1.08 -9.12 20.49
CA PHE A 106 1.75 -8.68 19.26
C PHE A 106 0.80 -8.27 18.12
N ARG A 107 -0.51 -8.59 18.22
CA ARG A 107 -1.49 -8.26 17.19
C ARG A 107 -1.41 -6.80 16.73
N PRO A 108 -1.38 -5.78 17.62
CA PRO A 108 -1.35 -4.39 17.19
C PRO A 108 -0.12 -4.05 16.35
N TYR A 109 1.04 -4.60 16.70
CA TYR A 109 2.29 -4.40 15.95
C TYR A 109 2.18 -5.00 14.54
N LEU A 110 1.73 -6.26 14.43
CA LEU A 110 1.60 -6.90 13.11
C LEU A 110 0.53 -6.27 12.23
N GLU A 111 -0.59 -5.85 12.83
CA GLU A 111 -1.63 -5.15 12.09
C GLU A 111 -1.15 -3.80 11.57
N LYS A 112 -0.30 -3.08 12.33
CA LYS A 112 0.38 -1.86 11.85
C LYS A 112 1.32 -2.16 10.71
N LEU A 113 2.17 -3.18 10.85
CA LEU A 113 3.08 -3.62 9.79
C LEU A 113 2.31 -3.92 8.50
N TYR A 114 1.21 -4.69 8.58
CA TYR A 114 0.40 -5.02 7.40
C TYR A 114 -0.21 -3.77 6.74
N ARG A 115 -0.66 -2.79 7.54
CA ARG A 115 -1.17 -1.52 6.99
C ARG A 115 -0.06 -0.71 6.33
N HIS A 116 1.12 -0.65 6.94
CA HIS A 116 2.29 0.02 6.38
C HIS A 116 2.68 -0.57 5.01
N GLU A 117 2.77 -1.90 4.92
CA GLU A 117 3.03 -2.60 3.65
C GLU A 117 1.91 -2.41 2.62
N GLN A 118 0.65 -2.41 3.07
CA GLN A 118 -0.48 -2.10 2.20
C GLN A 118 -0.40 -0.68 1.61
N THR A 119 0.11 0.29 2.38
CA THR A 119 0.32 1.66 1.90
C THR A 119 1.41 1.74 0.82
N HIS A 120 2.53 1.01 0.96
CA HIS A 120 3.54 0.93 -0.12
C HIS A 120 2.95 0.43 -1.44
N CYS A 121 2.12 -0.62 -1.38
CA CYS A 121 1.38 -1.06 -2.57
C CYS A 121 0.50 0.06 -3.13
N ALA A 122 -0.24 0.78 -2.28
CA ALA A 122 -1.16 1.81 -2.73
C ALA A 122 -0.42 2.97 -3.40
N LEU A 123 0.75 3.35 -2.89
CA LEU A 123 1.66 4.32 -3.52
C LEU A 123 2.13 3.84 -4.89
N ALA A 124 2.59 2.59 -4.99
CA ALA A 124 3.03 2.00 -6.25
C ALA A 124 1.90 1.94 -7.30
N VAL A 125 0.73 1.44 -6.90
CA VAL A 125 -0.44 1.33 -7.79
C VAL A 125 -0.94 2.71 -8.21
N LYS A 126 -0.92 3.70 -7.31
CA LYS A 126 -1.25 5.09 -7.64
C LYS A 126 -0.36 5.61 -8.76
N SER A 127 0.97 5.55 -8.60
CA SER A 127 1.90 6.03 -9.62
C SER A 127 1.73 5.30 -10.94
N MET A 128 1.57 3.96 -10.92
CA MET A 128 1.33 3.18 -12.14
C MET A 128 0.02 3.56 -12.83
N HIS A 129 -1.04 3.84 -12.07
CA HIS A 129 -2.29 4.29 -12.63
C HIS A 129 -2.18 5.70 -13.25
N GLU A 130 -1.44 6.60 -12.61
CA GLU A 130 -1.16 7.94 -13.16
C GLU A 130 -0.36 7.87 -14.46
N MET A 131 0.63 6.98 -14.56
CA MET A 131 1.39 6.69 -15.78
C MET A 131 0.49 6.15 -16.89
N TYR A 132 -0.34 5.14 -16.58
CA TYR A 132 -1.31 4.59 -17.53
C TYR A 132 -2.22 5.70 -18.08
N LEU A 133 -2.77 6.54 -17.20
CA LEU A 133 -3.61 7.67 -17.60
C LEU A 133 -2.84 8.72 -18.42
N ALA A 134 -1.56 8.95 -18.15
CA ALA A 134 -0.72 9.84 -18.95
C ALA A 134 -0.59 9.33 -20.39
N PHE A 135 -0.29 8.05 -20.58
CA PHE A 135 -0.25 7.43 -21.92
C PHE A 135 -1.61 7.48 -22.61
N LYS A 136 -2.71 7.18 -21.92
CA LYS A 136 -4.08 7.30 -22.47
C LYS A 136 -4.41 8.72 -22.93
N ARG A 137 -3.92 9.75 -22.24
CA ARG A 137 -4.05 11.15 -22.69
C ARG A 137 -3.17 11.43 -23.91
N GLY A 138 -1.93 10.96 -23.90
CA GLY A 138 -0.98 11.10 -25.02
C GLY A 138 -1.47 10.50 -26.34
N GLN A 139 -2.31 9.46 -26.29
CA GLN A 139 -2.98 8.87 -27.47
C GLN A 139 -3.90 9.85 -28.21
N ARG A 140 -4.34 10.93 -27.57
CA ARG A 140 -5.16 11.99 -28.18
C ARG A 140 -4.31 13.12 -28.77
N GLY A 141 -2.99 12.96 -28.75
CA GLY A 141 -1.99 13.97 -29.11
C GLY A 141 -1.08 14.29 -27.92
N GLY A 142 0.17 14.69 -28.21
CA GLY A 142 1.14 15.06 -27.18
C GLY A 142 1.87 13.89 -26.53
N CYS A 143 2.10 12.80 -27.25
CA CYS A 143 2.79 11.62 -26.71
C CYS A 143 4.19 11.92 -26.16
N SER A 144 4.94 12.86 -26.75
CA SER A 144 6.22 13.32 -26.19
C SER A 144 6.08 13.81 -24.75
N SER A 145 5.10 14.68 -24.48
CA SER A 145 4.86 15.19 -23.12
C SER A 145 4.35 14.11 -22.18
N ALA A 146 3.59 13.12 -22.68
CA ALA A 146 3.19 11.98 -21.89
C ALA A 146 4.40 11.13 -21.46
N ASN A 147 5.38 10.92 -22.36
CA ASN A 147 6.62 10.22 -22.03
C ASN A 147 7.42 10.98 -20.96
N ASP A 148 7.56 12.31 -21.09
CA ASP A 148 8.25 13.13 -20.09
C ASP A 148 7.58 12.98 -18.71
N SER A 149 6.23 13.05 -18.65
CA SER A 149 5.49 12.84 -17.40
C SER A 149 5.65 11.44 -16.82
N VAL A 150 5.73 10.39 -17.65
CA VAL A 150 5.94 9.03 -17.13
C VAL A 150 7.34 8.87 -16.55
N ILE A 151 8.37 9.44 -17.18
CA ILE A 151 9.74 9.43 -16.65
C ILE A 151 9.80 10.12 -15.28
N GLU A 152 9.13 11.26 -15.13
CA GLU A 152 9.01 11.95 -13.84
C GLU A 152 8.31 11.08 -12.80
N LEU A 153 7.16 10.49 -13.14
CA LEU A 153 6.40 9.61 -12.24
C LEU A 153 7.20 8.36 -11.83
N GLU A 154 8.05 7.82 -12.71
CA GLU A 154 8.91 6.66 -12.39
C GLU A 154 9.99 7.04 -11.37
N GLY A 155 10.57 8.24 -11.52
CA GLY A 155 11.50 8.80 -10.54
C GLY A 155 10.82 9.05 -9.18
N ASP A 156 9.66 9.70 -9.21
CA ASP A 156 8.90 10.08 -8.02
C ASP A 156 8.42 8.86 -7.25
N LEU A 157 8.11 7.73 -7.91
CA LEU A 157 7.65 6.51 -7.24
C LEU A 157 8.65 6.01 -6.19
N VAL A 158 9.93 5.98 -6.53
CA VAL A 158 10.98 5.51 -5.62
C VAL A 158 11.17 6.50 -4.47
N GLU A 159 11.17 7.80 -4.78
CA GLU A 159 11.33 8.86 -3.79
C GLU A 159 10.15 8.91 -2.80
N ILE A 160 8.92 8.81 -3.29
CA ILE A 160 7.70 8.85 -2.47
C ILE A 160 7.64 7.66 -1.51
N ASN A 161 8.00 6.45 -1.97
CA ASN A 161 8.03 5.28 -1.08
C ASN A 161 9.07 5.45 0.03
N ALA A 162 10.28 5.92 -0.29
CA ALA A 162 11.31 6.19 0.71
C ALA A 162 10.92 7.32 1.67
N LEU A 163 10.23 8.36 1.18
CA LEU A 163 9.70 9.42 2.02
C LEU A 163 8.61 8.89 2.96
N PHE A 164 7.74 8.00 2.49
CA PHE A 164 6.72 7.38 3.34
C PHE A 164 7.35 6.60 4.51
N ASP A 165 8.43 5.86 4.26
CA ASP A 165 9.21 5.19 5.31
C ASP A 165 9.76 6.18 6.34
N VAL A 166 10.34 7.30 5.88
CA VAL A 166 10.85 8.35 6.77
C VAL A 166 9.72 8.98 7.60
N TYR A 167 8.57 9.26 6.99
CA TYR A 167 7.42 9.90 7.66
C TYR A 167 6.78 8.99 8.71
N THR A 168 6.79 7.68 8.46
CA THR A 168 6.21 6.69 9.36
C THR A 168 7.22 6.08 10.33
N SER A 169 8.50 6.46 10.25
CA SER A 169 9.59 5.79 10.96
C SER A 169 9.52 4.27 10.69
N HIS A 170 9.44 3.89 9.42
CA HIS A 170 9.25 2.51 8.95
C HIS A 170 8.06 1.80 9.63
N GLY A 171 6.91 2.48 9.67
CA GLY A 171 5.66 1.91 10.21
C GLY A 171 5.47 2.02 11.73
N GLU A 172 6.41 2.60 12.48
CA GLU A 172 6.22 2.89 13.92
C GLU A 172 5.12 3.94 14.16
N ILE A 173 4.98 4.89 13.24
CA ILE A 173 4.04 6.01 13.29
C ILE A 173 2.99 5.83 12.19
N GLU A 174 1.73 5.74 12.60
CA GLU A 174 0.59 5.80 11.68
C GLU A 174 0.18 7.25 11.44
N LEU A 175 0.09 7.64 10.18
CA LEU A 175 -0.36 8.97 9.80
C LEU A 175 -1.88 9.05 9.92
N ALA A 176 -2.39 10.12 10.55
CA ALA A 176 -3.83 10.37 10.62
C ALA A 176 -4.41 10.75 9.25
N GLU A 177 -3.62 11.46 8.44
CA GLU A 177 -3.89 11.81 7.05
C GLU A 177 -2.58 11.63 6.27
N SER A 178 -2.62 10.91 5.15
CA SER A 178 -1.44 10.69 4.34
C SER A 178 -1.23 11.88 3.38
N PRO A 179 -0.03 12.48 3.31
CA PRO A 179 0.23 13.55 2.35
C PRO A 179 0.46 13.01 0.92
N PHE A 180 0.48 11.68 0.73
CA PHE A 180 0.89 11.05 -0.53
C PHE A 180 -0.30 10.69 -1.45
N GLY A 181 -1.54 10.79 -0.97
CA GLY A 181 -2.76 10.70 -1.80
C GLY A 181 -3.11 9.30 -2.31
N GLU A 182 -2.59 8.26 -1.65
CA GLU A 182 -2.78 6.86 -1.98
C GLU A 182 -4.08 6.25 -1.45
N GLU A 183 -4.81 6.97 -0.60
CA GLU A 183 -6.01 6.47 0.08
C GLU A 183 -7.03 5.80 -0.85
N PRO A 184 -7.32 6.33 -2.07
CA PRO A 184 -8.24 5.68 -3.01
C PRO A 184 -7.80 4.27 -3.46
N TYR A 185 -6.50 3.97 -3.37
CA TYR A 185 -5.89 2.72 -3.82
C TYR A 185 -5.73 1.67 -2.71
N LEU A 186 -5.93 2.04 -1.45
CA LEU A 186 -5.81 1.12 -0.31
C LEU A 186 -6.70 -0.11 -0.47
N LYS A 187 -7.91 0.05 -1.02
CA LYS A 187 -8.83 -1.08 -1.23
C LYS A 187 -8.32 -2.06 -2.29
N VAL A 188 -7.65 -1.56 -3.34
CA VAL A 188 -7.01 -2.39 -4.36
C VAL A 188 -5.87 -3.22 -3.73
N CYS A 189 -5.13 -2.60 -2.81
CA CYS A 189 -4.00 -3.19 -2.11
C CYS A 189 -4.37 -4.00 -0.85
N GLU A 190 -5.65 -4.21 -0.57
CA GLU A 190 -6.09 -4.94 0.63
C GLU A 190 -5.45 -6.33 0.72
N ILE A 191 -4.83 -6.63 1.86
CA ILE A 191 -4.27 -7.95 2.17
C ILE A 191 -5.42 -8.84 2.66
N PRO A 192 -5.70 -10.00 2.02
CA PRO A 192 -6.95 -10.75 2.25
C PRO A 192 -6.93 -11.64 3.50
N PHE A 193 -5.91 -11.53 4.34
CA PHE A 193 -5.76 -12.33 5.57
C PHE A 193 -5.19 -11.50 6.71
N ALA A 194 -5.57 -11.86 7.93
CA ALA A 194 -5.03 -11.26 9.14
C ALA A 194 -3.68 -11.89 9.54
N PRO A 195 -2.79 -11.14 10.20
CA PRO A 195 -1.51 -11.66 10.71
C PRO A 195 -1.69 -12.69 11.83
N VAL A 196 -2.79 -12.59 12.58
CA VAL A 196 -3.19 -13.52 13.64
C VAL A 196 -4.55 -14.11 13.23
N SER A 197 -4.63 -15.44 13.12
CA SER A 197 -5.89 -16.10 12.76
C SER A 197 -6.96 -15.86 13.84
N PRO A 198 -8.26 -15.71 13.48
CA PRO A 198 -9.32 -15.60 14.46
C PRO A 198 -9.35 -16.81 15.39
N ARG A 199 -9.70 -16.61 16.66
CA ARG A 199 -9.99 -17.72 17.58
C ARG A 199 -11.19 -18.51 17.02
N ILE A 200 -10.98 -19.80 16.73
CA ILE A 200 -12.06 -20.75 16.41
C ILE A 200 -12.66 -21.26 17.73
#